data_AF-A0A5R2MTB2-F1
#
_entry.id   AF-A0A5R2MTB2-F1
#
_cell.length_a   1.000
_cell.length_b   1.000
_cell.length_c   1.000
_cell.angle_alpha   90.00
_cell.angle_beta   90.00
_cell.angle_gamma   90.00
#
_symmetry.space_group_name_H-M   'P 1'
#
loop_
_entity.id
_entity.type
_entity.pdbx_description
1 polymer ?
#
loop_
_entity_poly.entity_id
_entity_poly.type
_entity_poly.pdbx_seq_one_letter_code
_entity_poly.pdbx_strand_id
1 'polypeptide(L)'
;PTGTKGFLDRRELIAVNIGGAGSIEAGGQSFDLRARDMLYLGMGSSDVAFASADKDDPAKFYLLSAPAHQAHPSRLIRLDDAKRLDLGSKEA
;
A
#
# COMPACT_ATOMS: atom_id res chain seq x y z
N PRO A 1 16.91 -8.46 1.13
CA PRO A 1 18.12 -7.76 1.61
C PRO A 1 17.77 -6.62 2.57
N THR A 2 17.52 -6.97 3.82
CA THR A 2 17.22 -6.06 4.96
C THR A 2 17.88 -6.56 6.26
N GLY A 3 18.79 -7.55 6.17
CA GLY A 3 19.34 -8.27 7.32
C GLY A 3 18.37 -9.28 7.95
N THR A 4 17.19 -9.47 7.35
CA THR A 4 16.13 -10.41 7.78
C THR A 4 15.77 -11.36 6.64
N LYS A 5 15.00 -12.43 6.95
CA LYS A 5 14.62 -13.44 5.95
C LYS A 5 13.61 -12.87 4.95
N GLY A 6 12.55 -12.25 5.44
CA GLY A 6 11.56 -11.50 4.68
C GLY A 6 11.79 -9.99 4.78
N PHE A 7 11.24 -9.25 3.81
CA PHE A 7 11.36 -7.79 3.77
C PHE A 7 10.64 -7.11 4.96
N LEU A 8 9.46 -7.61 5.34
CA LEU A 8 8.63 -7.05 6.40
C LEU A 8 8.82 -7.68 7.78
N ASP A 9 9.77 -8.61 7.95
CA ASP A 9 10.05 -9.27 9.25
C ASP A 9 10.28 -8.28 10.40
N ARG A 10 10.82 -7.10 10.09
CA ARG A 10 11.07 -6.01 11.06
C ARG A 10 10.68 -4.64 10.49
N ARG A 11 9.74 -4.62 9.55
CA ARG A 11 9.33 -3.43 8.82
C ARG A 11 7.84 -3.44 8.57
N GLU A 12 7.25 -2.27 8.50
CA GLU A 12 5.93 -2.05 7.94
C GLU A 12 6.06 -1.39 6.56
N LEU A 13 4.96 -1.43 5.81
CA LEU A 13 4.89 -0.86 4.46
C LEU A 13 3.52 -0.24 4.21
N ILE A 14 3.52 0.88 3.51
CA ILE A 14 2.34 1.40 2.82
C ILE A 14 2.59 1.37 1.32
N ALA A 15 1.65 0.81 0.57
CA ALA A 15 1.61 0.89 -0.88
C ALA A 15 0.52 1.88 -1.29
N VAL A 16 0.89 2.91 -2.05
CA VAL A 16 -0.04 3.91 -2.61
C VAL A 16 -0.17 3.65 -4.10
N ASN A 17 -1.36 3.34 -4.60
CA ASN A 17 -1.55 3.18 -6.04
C ASN A 17 -1.68 4.54 -6.73
N ILE A 18 -0.71 4.92 -7.56
CA ILE A 18 -0.71 6.16 -8.33
C ILE A 18 -0.96 5.92 -9.84
N GLY A 19 -1.36 4.70 -10.22
CA GLY A 19 -1.66 4.30 -11.61
C GLY A 19 -3.07 3.75 -11.78
N GLY A 20 -3.23 2.86 -12.76
CA GLY A 20 -4.47 2.12 -13.02
C GLY A 20 -4.80 1.10 -11.93
N ALA A 21 -5.90 0.37 -12.06
CA ALA A 21 -6.32 -0.61 -11.06
C ALA A 21 -5.35 -1.80 -10.97
N GLY A 22 -5.19 -2.34 -9.77
CA GLY A 22 -4.34 -3.51 -9.53
C GLY A 22 -4.69 -4.21 -8.23
N SER A 23 -3.94 -5.26 -7.93
CA SER A 23 -4.10 -6.03 -6.70
C SER A 23 -2.77 -6.21 -5.97
N ILE A 24 -2.86 -6.37 -4.66
CA ILE A 24 -1.75 -6.77 -3.80
C ILE A 24 -2.16 -8.04 -3.07
N GLU A 25 -1.36 -9.08 -3.17
CA GLU A 25 -1.49 -10.28 -2.35
C GLU A 25 -0.51 -10.18 -1.18
N ALA A 26 -0.94 -10.55 0.03
CA ALA A 26 -0.09 -10.64 1.21
C ALA A 26 -0.69 -11.61 2.23
N GLY A 27 0.13 -12.54 2.76
CA GLY A 27 -0.31 -13.50 3.78
C GLY A 27 -1.51 -14.36 3.38
N GLY A 28 -1.64 -14.68 2.08
CA GLY A 28 -2.76 -15.44 1.53
C GLY A 28 -4.07 -14.65 1.32
N GLN A 29 -4.05 -13.34 1.58
CA GLN A 29 -5.17 -12.44 1.29
C GLN A 29 -4.87 -11.55 0.07
N SER A 30 -5.85 -11.39 -0.80
CA SER A 30 -5.78 -10.48 -1.95
C SER A 30 -6.58 -9.20 -1.68
N PHE A 31 -6.03 -8.06 -2.10
CA PHE A 31 -6.59 -6.73 -1.93
C PHE A 31 -6.66 -6.02 -3.28
N ASP A 32 -7.85 -5.61 -3.70
CA ASP A 32 -8.03 -4.80 -4.91
C ASP A 32 -7.89 -3.31 -4.61
N LEU A 33 -7.00 -2.63 -5.34
CA LEU A 33 -6.71 -1.22 -5.19
C LEU A 33 -7.04 -0.46 -6.48
N ARG A 34 -7.90 0.56 -6.35
CA ARG A 34 -8.13 1.55 -7.42
C ARG A 34 -7.05 2.62 -7.39
N ALA A 35 -7.07 3.52 -8.36
CA ALA A 35 -6.22 4.71 -8.32
C ALA A 35 -6.42 5.46 -6.99
N ARG A 36 -5.32 5.76 -6.31
CA ARG A 36 -5.21 6.46 -5.01
C ARG A 36 -5.69 5.68 -3.79
N ASP A 37 -6.11 4.42 -3.94
CA ASP A 37 -6.25 3.54 -2.79
C ASP A 37 -4.86 3.20 -2.23
N MET A 38 -4.84 2.85 -0.95
CA MET A 38 -3.62 2.49 -0.23
C MET A 38 -3.80 1.19 0.53
N LEU A 39 -2.72 0.42 0.68
CA LEU A 39 -2.68 -0.75 1.54
C LEU A 39 -1.58 -0.61 2.58
N TYR A 40 -1.94 -0.65 3.85
CA TYR A 40 -1.01 -0.85 4.95
C TYR A 40 -0.76 -2.33 5.15
N LEU A 41 0.51 -2.71 5.17
CA LEU A 41 1.00 -4.04 5.52
C LEU A 41 1.83 -3.94 6.80
N GLY A 42 1.34 -4.57 7.85
CA GLY A 42 2.03 -4.60 9.14
C GLY A 42 3.27 -5.48 9.14
N MET A 43 4.10 -5.29 10.17
CA MET A 43 5.27 -6.13 10.44
C MET A 43 4.92 -7.62 10.41
N GLY A 44 5.75 -8.40 9.71
CA GLY A 44 5.60 -9.84 9.57
C GLY A 44 4.70 -10.28 8.42
N SER A 45 4.11 -9.36 7.64
CA SER A 45 3.37 -9.72 6.42
C SER A 45 4.28 -10.44 5.43
N SER A 46 3.90 -11.67 5.03
CA SER A 46 4.66 -12.51 4.09
C SER A 46 4.06 -12.49 2.69
N ASP A 47 4.81 -13.03 1.73
CA ASP A 47 4.33 -13.37 0.38
C ASP A 47 3.68 -12.19 -0.35
N VAL A 48 4.30 -11.01 -0.25
CA VAL A 48 3.78 -9.78 -0.85
C VAL A 48 4.02 -9.80 -2.37
N ALA A 49 2.95 -9.77 -3.15
CA ALA A 49 2.99 -9.70 -4.61
C ALA A 49 2.09 -8.58 -5.14
N PHE A 50 2.48 -7.97 -6.26
CA PHE A 50 1.78 -6.85 -6.88
C PHE A 50 1.40 -7.23 -8.31
N ALA A 51 0.17 -6.90 -8.72
CA ALA A 51 -0.30 -7.11 -10.08
C ALA A 51 -1.07 -5.90 -10.61
N SER A 52 -1.03 -5.71 -11.93
CA SER A 52 -1.90 -4.77 -12.64
C SER A 52 -3.12 -5.51 -13.16
N ALA A 53 -4.30 -4.89 -13.09
CA ALA A 53 -5.52 -5.45 -13.66
C ALA A 53 -5.56 -5.33 -15.19
N ASP A 54 -4.92 -4.29 -15.73
CA ASP A 54 -4.78 -4.04 -17.17
C ASP A 54 -3.30 -3.75 -17.51
N LYS A 55 -2.82 -4.30 -18.62
CA LYS A 55 -1.47 -4.05 -19.13
C LYS A 55 -1.34 -2.67 -19.80
N ASP A 56 -2.44 -2.16 -20.35
CA ASP A 56 -2.46 -0.90 -21.10
C ASP A 56 -2.69 0.30 -20.17
N ASP A 57 -3.25 0.06 -18.97
CA ASP A 57 -3.31 1.00 -17.85
C ASP A 57 -2.77 0.35 -16.55
N PRO A 58 -1.44 0.25 -16.40
CA PRO A 58 -0.84 -0.50 -15.30
C PRO A 58 -1.01 0.21 -13.96
N ALA A 59 -1.18 -0.61 -12.91
CA ALA A 59 -1.05 -0.15 -11.55
C ALA A 59 0.40 0.30 -11.29
N LYS A 60 0.54 1.37 -10.50
CA LYS A 60 1.84 1.93 -10.12
C LYS A 60 1.86 2.09 -8.62
N PHE A 61 2.47 1.15 -7.91
CA PHE A 61 2.52 1.19 -6.46
C PHE A 61 3.75 1.97 -5.98
N TYR A 62 3.51 3.15 -5.41
CA TYR A 62 4.53 3.91 -4.69
C TYR A 62 4.63 3.37 -3.27
N LEU A 63 5.80 2.84 -2.91
CA LEU A 63 6.03 2.13 -1.66
C LEU A 63 6.80 3.01 -0.68
N LEU A 64 6.29 3.12 0.55
CA LEU A 64 7.05 3.63 1.69
C LEU A 64 7.18 2.52 2.72
N SER A 65 8.36 2.37 3.31
CA SER A 65 8.61 1.37 4.35
C SER A 65 9.51 1.93 5.44
N ALA A 66 9.18 1.59 6.69
CA ALA A 66 9.94 1.94 7.88
C ALA A 66 10.17 0.69 8.75
N PRO A 67 11.24 0.66 9.57
CA PRO A 67 11.37 -0.34 10.63
C PRO A 67 10.17 -0.30 11.58
N ALA A 68 9.69 -1.47 11.98
CA ALA A 68 8.59 -1.63 12.91
C ALA A 68 9.02 -2.57 14.05
N HIS A 69 8.46 -2.35 15.24
CA HIS A 69 8.73 -3.16 16.44
C HIS A 69 7.48 -3.86 16.98
N GLN A 70 6.33 -3.57 16.40
CA GLN A 70 5.03 -4.13 16.76
C GLN A 70 4.30 -4.50 15.47
N ALA A 71 3.61 -5.65 15.49
CA ALA A 71 2.72 -6.03 14.41
C ALA A 71 1.35 -5.36 14.62
N HIS A 72 0.85 -4.71 13.58
CA HIS A 72 -0.51 -4.19 13.49
C HIS A 72 -1.24 -4.83 12.29
N PRO A 73 -2.57 -4.96 12.33
CA PRO A 73 -3.32 -5.57 11.24
C PRO A 73 -3.15 -4.81 9.93
N SER A 74 -2.96 -5.55 8.84
CA SER A 74 -2.98 -4.99 7.49
C SER A 74 -4.35 -4.38 7.19
N ARG A 75 -4.38 -3.24 6.50
CA ARG A 75 -5.60 -2.48 6.27
C ARG A 75 -5.62 -1.84 4.90
N LEU A 76 -6.66 -2.15 4.13
CA LEU A 76 -7.02 -1.43 2.92
C LEU A 76 -7.63 -0.07 3.30
N ILE A 77 -7.10 0.99 2.72
CA ILE A 77 -7.51 2.37 2.96
C ILE A 77 -8.01 2.91 1.63
N ARG A 78 -9.32 3.09 1.51
CA ARG A 78 -9.94 3.62 0.29
C ARG A 78 -9.83 5.13 0.25
N LEU A 79 -9.70 5.69 -0.94
CA LEU A 79 -9.81 7.14 -1.12
C LEU A 79 -11.13 7.68 -0.57
N ASP A 80 -12.23 6.93 -0.76
CA ASP A 80 -13.58 7.32 -0.36
C ASP A 80 -13.76 7.37 1.17
N ASP A 81 -12.93 6.65 1.93
CA ASP A 81 -12.94 6.66 3.40
C ASP A 81 -12.10 7.81 3.99
N ALA A 82 -11.35 8.53 3.14
CA ALA A 82 -10.45 9.57 3.59
C ALA A 82 -11.21 10.85 3.96
N LYS A 83 -10.83 11.44 5.11
CA LYS A 83 -11.30 12.77 5.47
C LYS A 83 -10.63 13.82 4.59
N ARG A 84 -11.29 14.21 3.50
CA ARG A 84 -10.83 15.32 2.65
C ARG A 84 -10.95 16.66 3.39
N LEU A 85 -9.85 17.40 3.42
CA LEU A 85 -9.78 18.76 3.96
C LEU A 85 -9.21 19.67 2.87
N ASP A 86 -10.05 20.51 2.29
CA ASP A 86 -9.64 21.51 1.32
C ASP A 86 -9.21 22.78 2.09
N LEU A 87 -7.89 23.00 2.18
CA LEU A 87 -7.28 24.11 2.90
C LEU A 87 -6.60 25.08 1.91
N GLY A 88 -6.51 26.35 2.29
CA GLY A 88 -5.93 27.43 1.49
C GLY A 88 -6.93 28.12 0.55
N SER A 89 -6.54 29.27 0.03
CA SER A 89 -7.25 30.02 -1.01
C SER A 89 -6.28 30.37 -2.14
N LYS A 90 -6.79 30.74 -3.32
CA LYS A 90 -5.97 31.07 -4.50
C LYS A 90 -5.26 32.44 -4.41
N GLU A 91 -5.27 33.10 -3.26
CA GLU A 91 -4.69 34.44 -3.12
C GLU A 91 -3.16 34.37 -3.00
N ALA A 92 -2.48 35.31 -3.65
CA ALA A 92 -1.03 35.48 -3.68
C ALA A 92 -0.60 36.59 -2.73
#